data_AF-A0A8T3M4W9-F1
#
_entry.id   AF-A0A8T3M4W9-F1
#
_cell.length_a   1.000
_cell.length_b   1.000
_cell.length_c   1.000
_cell.angle_alpha   90.00
_cell.angle_beta   90.00
_cell.angle_gamma   90.00
#
_symmetry.space_group_name_H-M   'P 1'
#
loop_
_entity.id
_entity.type
_entity.pdbx_description
1 polymer ?
#
loop_
_entity_poly.entity_id
_entity_poly.type
_entity_poly.pdbx_seq_one_letter_code
_entity_poly.pdbx_strand_id
1 'polypeptide(L)'
;KGLNGEDGYSGFTTRDPTTGEEQPTDLDAVLRGRGIERVVVVGLATDYCVKATALDAVRLGYETSLLTDAIAAVDLAPGDGARALEEIAAAGVGLSQAATAERQRPGRRATSPRTGGRSTKPVS
;
A
#
# COMPACT_ATOMS: atom_id res chain seq x y z
N LYS A 1 0.98 -14.28 0.78
CA LYS A 1 0.30 -14.17 -0.53
C LYS A 1 -0.13 -15.59 -0.91
N GLY A 2 -1.45 -15.82 -1.01
CA GLY A 2 -2.17 -17.09 -1.25
C GLY A 2 -1.44 -18.40 -0.93
N LEU A 3 -1.78 -19.06 0.18
CA LEU A 3 -1.14 -20.33 0.56
C LEU A 3 -1.97 -21.57 0.19
N ASN A 4 -3.27 -21.40 -0.16
CA ASN A 4 -4.23 -22.53 -0.26
C ASN A 4 -5.13 -22.50 -1.52
N GLY A 5 -4.67 -21.94 -2.64
CA GLY A 5 -5.45 -21.92 -3.90
C GLY A 5 -6.46 -20.76 -4.02
N GLU A 6 -6.44 -19.83 -3.08
CA GLU A 6 -7.14 -18.54 -3.16
C GLU A 6 -6.56 -17.66 -4.27
N ASP A 7 -7.39 -16.85 -4.93
CA ASP A 7 -6.88 -15.79 -5.77
C ASP A 7 -6.13 -14.78 -4.88
N GLY A 8 -4.83 -14.65 -5.16
CA GLY A 8 -3.88 -13.94 -4.33
C GLY A 8 -3.51 -12.61 -4.94
N TYR A 9 -4.42 -11.92 -5.62
CA TYR A 9 -4.08 -10.72 -6.38
C TYR A 9 -3.66 -9.57 -5.44
N SER A 10 -4.47 -9.28 -4.43
CA SER A 10 -4.18 -8.24 -3.44
C SER A 10 -3.07 -8.67 -2.47
N GLY A 11 -2.23 -7.72 -2.08
CA GLY A 11 -1.28 -7.87 -0.98
C GLY A 11 -1.95 -7.85 0.40
N PHE A 12 -3.19 -7.36 0.49
CA PHE A 12 -3.94 -7.17 1.73
C PHE A 12 -5.04 -8.20 1.96
N THR A 13 -5.61 -8.76 0.90
CA THR A 13 -6.77 -9.66 0.94
C THR A 13 -6.54 -10.87 0.03
N THR A 14 -6.96 -12.06 0.45
CA THR A 14 -7.12 -13.24 -0.41
C THR A 14 -8.59 -13.48 -0.68
N ARG A 15 -8.91 -14.07 -1.84
CA ARG A 15 -10.28 -14.41 -2.19
C ARG A 15 -10.40 -15.85 -2.62
N ASP A 16 -11.34 -16.59 -2.04
CA ASP A 16 -11.62 -17.95 -2.46
C ASP A 16 -12.21 -17.96 -3.89
N PRO A 17 -11.62 -18.67 -4.86
CA PRO A 17 -12.07 -18.64 -6.25
C PRO A 17 -13.40 -19.37 -6.48
N THR A 18 -13.84 -20.20 -5.53
CA THR A 18 -15.07 -20.99 -5.60
C THR A 18 -16.22 -20.28 -4.90
N THR A 19 -16.01 -19.80 -3.68
CA THR A 19 -17.05 -19.16 -2.85
C THR A 19 -17.08 -17.64 -3.02
N GLY A 20 -15.97 -17.05 -3.44
CA GLY A 20 -15.80 -15.60 -3.53
C GLY A 20 -15.60 -14.90 -2.18
N GLU A 21 -15.49 -15.63 -1.07
CA GLU A 21 -15.22 -15.06 0.25
C GLU A 21 -13.85 -14.38 0.28
N GLU A 22 -13.79 -13.20 0.90
CA GLU A 22 -12.57 -12.44 1.11
C GLU A 22 -12.05 -12.62 2.54
N GLN A 23 -10.75 -12.83 2.68
CA GLN A 23 -10.07 -12.92 3.96
C GLN A 23 -8.84 -12.00 4.00
N PRO A 24 -8.57 -11.30 5.12
CA PRO A 24 -7.41 -10.43 5.23
C PRO A 24 -6.12 -11.26 5.33
N THR A 25 -5.04 -10.71 4.78
CA THR A 25 -3.67 -11.16 5.01
C THR A 25 -3.07 -10.47 6.23
N ASP A 26 -1.94 -10.98 6.71
CA ASP A 26 -1.19 -10.36 7.82
C ASP A 26 -0.54 -9.02 7.46
N LEU A 27 -0.54 -8.60 6.19
CA LEU A 27 0.21 -7.43 5.76
C LEU A 27 -0.28 -6.15 6.46
N ASP A 28 -1.60 -5.97 6.60
CA ASP A 28 -2.14 -4.80 7.31
C ASP A 28 -1.66 -4.76 8.76
N ALA A 29 -1.79 -5.87 9.48
CA ALA A 29 -1.35 -5.97 10.87
C ALA A 29 0.15 -5.67 11.02
N VAL A 30 0.99 -6.16 10.11
CA VAL A 30 2.44 -5.92 10.12
C VAL A 30 2.75 -4.43 9.86
N LEU A 31 2.09 -3.79 8.90
CA LEU A 31 2.33 -2.39 8.56
C LEU A 31 1.84 -1.46 9.69
N ARG A 32 0.64 -1.70 10.21
CA ARG A 32 0.08 -0.96 11.37
C ARG A 32 0.92 -1.14 12.62
N GLY A 33 1.39 -2.36 12.90
CA GLY A 33 2.30 -2.64 14.02
C GLY A 33 3.63 -1.88 13.94
N ARG A 34 4.01 -1.40 12.75
CA ARG A 34 5.20 -0.58 12.51
C ARG A 34 4.89 0.92 12.40
N GLY A 35 3.64 1.34 12.58
CA GLY A 35 3.22 2.73 12.44
C GLY A 35 3.35 3.28 11.01
N ILE A 36 3.23 2.39 10.01
CA ILE A 36 3.29 2.80 8.60
C ILE A 36 1.93 3.36 8.19
N GLU A 37 1.94 4.54 7.58
CA GLU A 37 0.73 5.24 7.13
C GLU A 37 0.67 5.39 5.60
N ARG A 38 1.81 5.20 4.92
CA ARG A 38 1.97 5.38 3.47
C ARG A 38 2.54 4.14 2.83
N VAL A 39 1.99 3.76 1.69
CA VAL A 39 2.50 2.66 0.86
C VAL A 39 2.73 3.10 -0.58
N VAL A 40 3.78 2.55 -1.18
CA VAL A 40 4.06 2.69 -2.61
C VAL A 40 3.91 1.31 -3.24
N VAL A 41 3.01 1.18 -4.21
CA VAL A 41 2.74 -0.08 -4.91
C VAL A 41 3.45 -0.08 -6.26
N VAL A 42 4.22 -1.14 -6.51
CA VAL A 42 4.98 -1.36 -7.75
C VAL A 42 4.92 -2.85 -8.11
N GLY A 43 5.38 -3.19 -9.31
CA GLY A 43 5.45 -4.57 -9.79
C GLY A 43 4.40 -4.91 -10.83
N LEU A 44 4.07 -6.20 -10.94
CA LEU A 44 3.19 -6.72 -12.00
C LEU A 44 2.01 -7.52 -11.42
N ALA A 45 0.82 -7.46 -12.01
CA ALA A 45 0.43 -6.65 -13.17
C ALA A 45 -0.46 -5.46 -12.77
N THR A 46 -0.35 -4.34 -13.50
CA THR A 46 -1.11 -3.08 -13.29
C THR A 46 -2.62 -3.34 -13.17
N ASP A 47 -3.16 -4.13 -14.10
CA ASP A 47 -4.57 -4.47 -14.29
C ASP A 47 -5.09 -5.56 -13.34
N TYR A 48 -4.22 -6.21 -12.57
CA TYR A 48 -4.56 -7.27 -11.62
C TYR A 48 -4.01 -6.98 -10.21
N CYS A 49 -2.87 -7.59 -9.87
CA CYS A 49 -2.30 -7.56 -8.52
C CYS A 49 -2.04 -6.15 -8.01
N VAL A 50 -1.53 -5.27 -8.87
CA VAL A 50 -1.19 -3.90 -8.52
C VAL A 50 -2.47 -3.11 -8.23
N LYS A 51 -3.46 -3.18 -9.13
CA LYS A 51 -4.77 -2.56 -8.93
C LYS A 51 -5.42 -3.04 -7.63
N ALA A 52 -5.58 -4.35 -7.46
CA ALA A 52 -6.23 -4.93 -6.28
C ALA A 52 -5.54 -4.49 -4.98
N THR A 53 -4.21 -4.52 -4.94
CA THR A 53 -3.44 -4.08 -3.76
C THR A 53 -3.61 -2.59 -3.49
N ALA A 54 -3.59 -1.75 -4.53
CA ALA A 54 -3.70 -0.30 -4.37
C ALA A 54 -5.09 0.12 -3.87
N LEU A 55 -6.14 -0.49 -4.40
CA LEU A 55 -7.52 -0.23 -3.97
C LEU A 55 -7.74 -0.68 -2.51
N ASP A 56 -7.22 -1.84 -2.13
CA ASP A 56 -7.29 -2.29 -0.73
C ASP A 56 -6.51 -1.38 0.21
N ALA A 57 -5.32 -0.91 -0.20
CA ALA A 57 -4.54 0.01 0.62
C ALA A 57 -5.31 1.30 0.91
N VAL A 58 -5.98 1.87 -0.09
CA VAL A 58 -6.86 3.04 0.12
C VAL A 58 -8.03 2.69 1.02
N ARG A 59 -8.70 1.56 0.80
CA ARG A 59 -9.84 1.09 1.61
C ARG A 59 -9.44 0.93 3.09
N LEU A 60 -8.23 0.47 3.35
CA LEU A 60 -7.65 0.32 4.68
C LEU A 60 -7.10 1.64 5.26
N GLY A 61 -7.15 2.74 4.51
CA GLY A 61 -6.80 4.08 4.97
C GLY A 61 -5.30 4.42 4.89
N TYR A 62 -4.55 3.75 4.01
CA TYR A 62 -3.17 4.13 3.70
C TYR A 62 -3.11 5.25 2.66
N GLU A 63 -2.19 6.20 2.85
CA GLU A 63 -1.80 7.09 1.76
C GLU A 63 -1.07 6.25 0.70
N THR A 64 -1.68 6.11 -0.48
CA THR A 64 -1.23 5.14 -1.49
C THR A 64 -0.75 5.85 -2.73
N SER A 65 0.36 5.36 -3.29
CA SER A 65 0.89 5.84 -4.57
C SER A 65 1.44 4.71 -5.43
N LEU A 66 1.45 4.89 -6.75
CA LEU A 66 2.09 4.00 -7.71
C LEU A 66 3.23 4.74 -8.41
N LEU A 67 4.27 3.97 -8.75
CA LEU A 67 5.30 4.38 -9.69
C LEU A 67 4.95 3.84 -11.07
N THR A 68 4.48 4.71 -11.97
CA THR A 68 3.98 4.33 -13.30
C THR A 68 5.06 3.77 -14.22
N ASP A 69 6.32 4.07 -13.94
CA ASP A 69 7.51 3.52 -14.60
C ASP A 69 8.01 2.21 -13.97
N ALA A 70 7.38 1.73 -12.89
CA ALA A 70 7.72 0.48 -12.20
C ALA A 70 6.56 -0.54 -12.18
N ILE A 71 5.61 -0.39 -13.12
CA ILE A 71 4.46 -1.28 -13.30
C ILE A 71 4.26 -1.58 -14.79
N ALA A 72 3.62 -2.70 -15.11
CA ALA A 72 3.13 -3.00 -16.45
C ALA A 72 1.88 -3.89 -16.37
N ALA A 73 0.97 -3.72 -17.32
CA ALA A 73 -0.26 -4.50 -17.42
C ALA A 73 -0.01 -5.86 -18.13
N VAL A 74 -0.89 -6.83 -17.91
CA VAL A 74 -0.97 -8.01 -18.79
C VAL A 74 -1.62 -7.60 -20.11
N ASP A 75 -2.63 -6.73 -20.07
CA ASP A 75 -3.37 -6.27 -21.26
C ASP A 75 -3.93 -7.45 -22.08
N LEU A 76 -4.70 -8.33 -21.41
CA LEU A 76 -5.38 -9.43 -22.11
C LEU A 76 -6.37 -8.91 -23.16
N ALA A 77 -7.07 -7.82 -22.84
CA ALA A 77 -7.76 -7.00 -23.81
C ALA A 77 -7.05 -5.64 -23.99
N PRO A 78 -7.05 -5.08 -25.21
CA PRO A 78 -6.46 -3.76 -25.45
C PRO A 78 -7.06 -2.70 -24.51
N GLY A 79 -6.18 -2.05 -23.74
CA GLY A 79 -6.55 -0.95 -22.85
C GLY A 79 -6.93 -1.35 -21.43
N ASP A 80 -6.76 -2.60 -21.01
CA ASP A 80 -6.97 -3.02 -19.61
C ASP A 80 -6.10 -2.22 -18.65
N GLY A 81 -4.83 -2.02 -18.97
CA GLY A 81 -3.90 -1.24 -18.17
C GLY A 81 -4.30 0.23 -18.04
N ALA A 82 -4.80 0.84 -19.11
CA ALA A 82 -5.27 2.23 -19.09
C ALA A 82 -6.50 2.37 -18.18
N ARG A 83 -7.49 1.49 -18.35
CA ARG A 83 -8.70 1.47 -17.50
C ARG A 83 -8.36 1.20 -16.03
N ALA A 84 -7.40 0.31 -15.77
CA ALA A 84 -6.93 0.04 -14.43
C ALA A 84 -6.30 1.29 -13.79
N LEU A 85 -5.48 2.05 -14.52
CA LEU A 85 -4.91 3.31 -14.02
C LEU A 85 -5.98 4.37 -13.75
N GLU A 86 -7.02 4.45 -14.58
CA GLU A 86 -8.16 5.34 -14.36
C GLU A 86 -8.91 4.98 -13.07
N GLU A 87 -9.22 3.70 -12.86
CA GLU A 87 -9.87 3.20 -11.63
C GLU A 87 -9.01 3.48 -10.39
N ILE A 88 -7.71 3.22 -10.46
CA ILE A 88 -6.75 3.46 -9.37
C ILE A 88 -6.69 4.95 -9.03
N ALA A 89 -6.59 5.82 -10.04
CA ALA A 89 -6.56 7.26 -9.84
C ALA A 89 -7.89 7.79 -9.28
N ALA A 90 -9.02 7.29 -9.76
CA ALA A 90 -10.34 7.65 -9.27
C ALA A 90 -10.57 7.25 -7.80
N ALA A 91 -9.91 6.18 -7.33
CA ALA A 91 -9.90 5.79 -5.92
C ALA A 91 -9.03 6.70 -5.03
N GLY A 92 -8.31 7.68 -5.60
CA GLY A 92 -7.48 8.63 -4.85
C GLY A 92 -6.03 8.20 -4.68
N VAL A 93 -5.57 7.23 -5.46
CA VAL A 93 -4.16 6.80 -5.45
C VAL A 93 -3.32 7.77 -6.28
N GLY A 94 -2.20 8.25 -5.70
CA GLY A 94 -1.27 9.13 -6.41
C GLY A 94 -0.48 8.38 -7.48
N LEU A 95 -0.45 8.90 -8.71
CA LEU A 95 0.39 8.37 -9.79
C LEU A 95 1.65 9.24 -9.93
N SER A 96 2.81 8.62 -9.91
CA SER A 96 4.10 9.32 -10.02
C SER A 96 5.11 8.48 -10.78
N GLN A 97 6.24 9.07 -11.20
CA GLN A 97 7.39 8.35 -11.72
C GLN A 97 8.49 8.31 -10.65
N ALA A 98 9.33 7.29 -10.64
CA ALA A 98 10.39 7.12 -9.64
C ALA A 98 11.28 8.38 -9.52
N ALA A 99 11.69 8.94 -10.66
CA ALA A 99 12.52 10.15 -10.72
C ALA A 99 11.87 11.41 -10.09
N THR A 100 10.54 11.45 -10.02
CA THR A 100 9.77 12.57 -9.45
C THR A 100 9.41 12.30 -7.99
N ALA A 101 9.19 11.04 -7.62
CA ALA A 101 8.85 10.62 -6.25
C ALA A 101 10.00 10.89 -5.25
N GLU A 102 11.26 10.73 -5.67
CA GLU A 102 12.44 11.01 -4.81
C GLU A 102 12.49 12.46 -4.32
N ARG A 103 11.94 13.41 -5.10
CA ARG A 103 11.90 14.83 -4.74
C ARG A 103 10.77 15.18 -3.78
N GLN A 104 9.72 14.36 -3.70
CA GLN A 104 8.51 14.60 -2.91
C GLN A 104 8.55 13.98 -1.51
N ARG A 105 9.74 13.70 -0.99
CA ARG A 105 9.94 13.15 0.36
C ARG A 105 9.41 14.16 1.40
N PRO A 106 8.25 13.93 2.04
CA PRO A 106 7.79 14.82 3.10
C PRO A 106 8.78 14.68 4.24
N GLY A 107 9.17 15.81 4.83
CA GLY A 107 10.20 15.87 5.86
C GLY A 107 10.00 14.80 6.92
N ARG A 108 11.10 14.09 7.27
CA ARG A 108 11.17 13.33 8.53
C ARG A 108 10.61 14.25 9.61
N ARG A 109 9.49 13.89 10.23
CA ARG A 109 9.06 14.54 11.48
C ARG A 109 10.29 14.52 12.39
N ALA A 110 10.79 15.70 12.73
CA ALA A 110 11.88 15.82 13.68
C ALA A 110 11.42 15.12 14.97
N THR A 111 12.12 14.07 15.35
CA THR A 111 12.00 13.50 16.69
C THR A 111 12.37 14.62 17.66
N SER A 112 11.38 15.23 18.29
CA SER A 112 11.60 16.17 19.37
C SER A 112 12.46 15.48 20.44
N PRO A 113 13.54 16.08 20.94
CA PRO A 113 14.28 15.50 22.04
C PRO A 113 13.36 15.50 23.25
N ARG A 114 12.93 14.31 23.71
CA ARG A 114 12.38 14.17 25.07
C ARG A 114 13.52 14.51 26.03
N THR A 115 13.54 15.76 26.46
CA THR A 115 14.35 16.26 27.56
C THR A 115 14.17 15.35 28.77
N GLY A 116 15.27 14.76 29.22
CA GLY A 116 15.31 13.96 30.43
C GLY A 116 15.00 14.82 31.66
N GLY A 117 13.80 14.67 32.20
CA GLY A 117 13.48 15.13 33.55
C GLY A 117 13.80 14.03 34.56
N ARG A 118 15.02 14.04 35.10
CA ARG A 118 15.41 13.17 36.23
C ARG A 118 14.77 13.78 37.50
N SER A 119 13.65 13.21 37.94
CA SER A 119 12.99 13.59 39.20
C SER A 119 13.55 12.75 40.34
N THR A 120 14.46 13.30 41.14
CA THR A 120 14.85 12.74 42.43
C THR A 120 13.96 13.37 43.50
N LYS A 121 13.04 12.58 44.08
CA LYS A 121 12.36 12.96 45.33
C LYS A 121 13.21 12.51 46.52
N PRO A 122 13.36 13.33 47.58
CA PRO A 122 14.00 12.90 48.82
C PRO A 122 13.04 12.03 49.63
N VAL A 123 13.59 11.01 50.29
CA VAL A 123 12.92 10.22 51.33
C VAL A 123 12.86 11.06 52.60
N SER A 124 11.70 11.09 53.26
CA SER A 124 11.51 11.52 54.65
C SER A 124 10.48 10.59 55.28
#